data_AF-A0A1U9NI03-F1
#
_entry.id   AF-A0A1U9NI03-F1
#
_cell.length_a   1.000
_cell.length_b   1.000
_cell.length_c   1.000
_cell.angle_alpha   90.00
_cell.angle_beta   90.00
_cell.angle_gamma   90.00
#
_symmetry.space_group_name_H-M   'P 1'
#
loop_
_entity.id
_entity.type
_entity.pdbx_description
1 polymer ?
#
loop_
_entity_poly.entity_id
_entity_poly.type
_entity_poly.pdbx_seq_one_letter_code
_entity_poly.pdbx_strand_id
1 'polypeptide(L)'
;MRSISLILIAVTCTVMLAGCQNIEKENQIFSRYYMTELKTSTSADVLPMIAQDRELTSQSESVIVAWDQKKNHDRIWFNMVAFDEDELTAVRKYAFNTNETPQGIYDLFPTQNIRFDASMVLSEDVLGEPYNTEDARRIAFIEALDDNFDSDIAAVRQDSETLEAGYMLIKQVLNTILHKLDNSPALAQRLSDPAGMEFDHMNFDEGKVRMTTEGDIMKFKVKIGSYVKDFEEHPDVKSM
;
A
#
# COMPACT_ATOMS: atom_id res chain seq x y z
N MET A 1 -52.21 23.89 -16.94
CA MET A 1 -52.08 22.73 -16.02
C MET A 1 -51.29 21.66 -16.75
N ARG A 2 -50.01 21.46 -16.36
CA ARG A 2 -49.49 20.27 -15.64
C ARG A 2 -49.52 19.02 -16.54
N SER A 3 -48.43 18.35 -16.93
CA SER A 3 -47.17 18.08 -16.23
C SER A 3 -46.11 17.57 -17.23
N ILE A 4 -44.94 18.20 -17.28
CA ILE A 4 -43.71 17.61 -17.87
C ILE A 4 -42.58 17.95 -16.89
N SER A 5 -42.40 17.13 -15.87
CA SER A 5 -41.26 17.20 -14.93
C SER A 5 -41.33 15.98 -14.02
N LEU A 6 -40.78 14.84 -14.43
CA LEU A 6 -40.58 13.70 -13.52
C LEU A 6 -39.59 12.61 -14.00
N ILE A 7 -38.80 12.85 -15.06
CA ILE A 7 -37.84 11.83 -15.57
C ILE A 7 -36.37 12.21 -15.30
N LEU A 8 -36.07 13.36 -14.68
CA LEU A 8 -34.68 13.83 -14.50
C LEU A 8 -34.05 13.57 -13.11
N ILE A 9 -34.76 12.97 -12.15
CA ILE A 9 -34.26 12.80 -10.77
C ILE A 9 -33.77 11.37 -10.46
N ALA A 10 -34.09 10.38 -11.30
CA ALA A 10 -33.73 8.99 -11.03
C ALA A 10 -32.30 8.60 -11.47
N VAL A 11 -31.65 9.39 -12.33
CA VAL A 11 -30.31 9.06 -12.88
C VAL A 11 -29.16 9.68 -12.05
N THR A 12 -29.43 10.69 -11.23
CA THR A 12 -28.41 11.36 -10.41
C THR A 12 -28.10 10.66 -9.08
N CYS A 13 -29.00 9.81 -8.57
CA CYS A 13 -28.76 9.08 -7.30
C CYS A 13 -27.94 7.78 -7.47
N THR A 14 -27.95 7.14 -8.64
CA THR A 14 -27.22 5.89 -8.85
C THR A 14 -25.70 6.09 -8.98
N VAL A 15 -25.25 7.25 -9.45
CA VAL A 15 -23.81 7.55 -9.58
C VAL A 15 -23.15 7.79 -8.21
N MET A 16 -23.88 8.31 -7.22
CA MET A 16 -23.31 8.54 -5.87
C MET A 16 -23.09 7.25 -5.07
N LEU A 17 -23.85 6.18 -5.34
CA LEU A 17 -23.76 4.93 -4.57
C LEU A 17 -22.51 4.11 -4.94
N ALA A 18 -22.07 4.15 -6.21
CA ALA A 18 -20.89 3.42 -6.65
C ALA A 18 -19.58 3.99 -6.05
N GLY A 19 -19.49 5.31 -5.90
CA GLY A 19 -18.33 5.96 -5.28
C GLY A 19 -18.18 5.62 -3.79
N CYS A 20 -19.29 5.53 -3.05
CA CYS A 20 -19.25 5.22 -1.62
C CYS A 20 -18.75 3.80 -1.32
N GLN A 21 -19.17 2.80 -2.11
CA GLN A 21 -18.72 1.41 -1.93
C GLN A 21 -17.21 1.25 -2.12
N ASN A 22 -16.61 2.04 -3.02
CA ASN A 22 -15.18 1.97 -3.28
C ASN A 22 -14.33 2.50 -2.12
N ILE A 23 -14.78 3.60 -1.51
CA ILE A 23 -14.14 4.24 -0.34
C ILE A 23 -14.29 3.34 0.89
N GLU A 24 -15.47 2.76 1.10
CA GLU A 24 -15.71 1.82 2.20
C GLU A 24 -14.78 0.62 2.15
N LYS A 25 -14.60 0.04 0.95
CA LYS A 25 -13.69 -1.10 0.76
C LYS A 25 -12.24 -0.74 0.99
N GLU A 26 -11.77 0.43 0.53
CA GLU A 26 -10.42 0.90 0.81
C GLU A 26 -10.20 1.06 2.32
N ASN A 27 -11.12 1.76 3.00
CA ASN A 27 -11.02 1.97 4.44
C ASN A 27 -10.99 0.63 5.19
N GLN A 28 -11.77 -0.36 4.75
CA GLN A 28 -11.73 -1.70 5.30
C GLN A 28 -10.35 -2.35 5.11
N ILE A 29 -9.79 -2.33 3.90
CA ILE A 29 -8.46 -2.91 3.60
C ILE A 29 -7.40 -2.32 4.55
N PHE A 30 -7.30 -0.99 4.63
CA PHE A 30 -6.26 -0.36 5.43
C PHE A 30 -6.56 -0.37 6.94
N SER A 31 -7.82 -0.41 7.37
CA SER A 31 -8.14 -0.55 8.80
C SER A 31 -7.57 -1.84 9.39
N ARG A 32 -7.60 -2.95 8.64
CA ARG A 32 -7.05 -4.25 9.05
C ARG A 32 -5.54 -4.18 9.21
N TYR A 33 -4.86 -3.50 8.30
CA TYR A 33 -3.43 -3.19 8.41
C TYR A 33 -3.09 -2.41 9.68
N TYR A 34 -3.92 -1.44 10.07
CA TYR A 34 -3.70 -0.66 11.30
C TYR A 34 -4.02 -1.43 12.58
N MET A 35 -4.83 -2.49 12.53
CA MET A 35 -5.11 -3.37 13.67
C MET A 35 -3.95 -4.30 14.02
N THR A 36 -3.06 -4.62 13.06
CA THR A 36 -1.89 -5.46 13.32
C THR A 36 -0.79 -4.62 13.98
N GLU A 37 -0.36 -5.02 15.17
CA GLU A 37 0.71 -4.36 15.92
C GLU A 37 2.00 -5.18 15.82
N LEU A 38 3.08 -4.57 15.32
CA LEU A 38 4.37 -5.25 15.21
C LEU A 38 4.90 -5.61 16.61
N LYS A 39 5.62 -6.73 16.69
CA LYS A 39 6.18 -7.34 17.92
C LYS A 39 5.15 -7.79 18.95
N THR A 40 3.86 -7.69 18.64
CA THR A 40 2.77 -7.98 19.59
C THR A 40 1.74 -8.93 19.00
N SER A 41 1.23 -8.66 17.79
CA SER A 41 0.21 -9.49 17.17
C SER A 41 0.78 -10.85 16.75
N THR A 42 0.07 -11.92 17.11
CA THR A 42 0.42 -13.29 16.73
C THR A 42 -0.31 -13.73 15.47
N SER A 43 0.09 -14.85 14.86
CA SER A 43 -0.61 -15.42 13.70
C SER A 43 -2.08 -15.76 13.98
N ALA A 44 -2.39 -16.18 15.22
CA ALA A 44 -3.74 -16.46 15.67
C ALA A 44 -4.62 -15.20 15.75
N ASP A 45 -4.03 -14.05 16.07
CA ASP A 45 -4.72 -12.76 16.08
C ASP A 45 -4.93 -12.24 14.66
N VAL A 46 -3.90 -12.34 13.82
CA VAL A 46 -3.85 -11.71 12.50
C VAL A 46 -4.78 -12.36 11.48
N LEU A 47 -4.82 -13.70 11.42
CA LEU A 47 -5.63 -14.39 10.42
C LEU A 47 -7.10 -13.93 10.39
N PRO A 48 -7.84 -13.89 11.52
CA PRO A 48 -9.21 -13.37 11.54
C PRO A 48 -9.30 -11.85 11.36
N MET A 49 -8.21 -11.09 11.53
CA MET A 49 -8.18 -9.65 11.29
C MET A 49 -8.07 -9.30 9.80
N ILE A 50 -7.20 -9.99 9.07
CA ILE A 50 -6.89 -9.62 7.68
C ILE A 50 -7.81 -10.28 6.66
N ALA A 51 -8.33 -11.48 6.94
CA ALA A 51 -9.20 -12.23 6.04
C ALA A 51 -10.69 -11.98 6.35
N GLN A 52 -11.46 -11.52 5.37
CA GLN A 52 -12.93 -11.41 5.46
C GLN A 52 -13.66 -12.49 4.63
N ASP A 53 -14.96 -12.65 4.92
CA ASP A 53 -15.84 -13.54 4.18
C ASP A 53 -15.76 -13.25 2.67
N ARG A 54 -15.32 -14.25 1.90
CA ARG A 54 -15.14 -14.30 0.43
C ARG A 54 -13.77 -13.87 -0.11
N GLU A 55 -12.85 -13.38 0.72
CA GLU A 55 -11.47 -13.16 0.29
C GLU A 55 -10.70 -14.48 0.25
N LEU A 56 -9.67 -14.51 -0.61
CA LEU A 56 -8.77 -15.64 -0.72
C LEU A 56 -7.60 -15.43 0.25
N THR A 57 -7.15 -16.53 0.84
CA THR A 57 -6.04 -16.52 1.78
C THR A 57 -4.96 -17.49 1.32
N SER A 58 -3.71 -17.07 1.40
CA SER A 58 -2.54 -17.93 1.23
C SER A 58 -1.64 -17.80 2.45
N GLN A 59 -0.98 -18.90 2.83
CA GLN A 59 -0.14 -18.96 4.02
C GLN A 59 1.08 -19.85 3.78
N SER A 60 2.21 -19.41 4.30
CA SER A 60 3.42 -20.21 4.48
C SER A 60 3.64 -20.47 5.98
N GLU A 61 4.83 -20.93 6.37
CA GLU A 61 5.20 -21.11 7.78
C GLU A 61 5.30 -19.77 8.53
N SER A 62 5.69 -18.69 7.85
CA SER A 62 5.98 -17.38 8.46
C SER A 62 5.26 -16.20 7.80
N VAL A 63 4.42 -16.42 6.78
CA VAL A 63 3.70 -15.35 6.08
C VAL A 63 2.24 -15.71 5.87
N ILE A 64 1.35 -14.75 6.10
CA ILE A 64 -0.09 -14.87 5.80
C ILE A 64 -0.49 -13.69 4.91
N VAL A 65 -1.22 -13.97 3.84
CA VAL A 65 -1.80 -12.95 2.96
C VAL A 65 -3.29 -13.21 2.76
N ALA A 66 -4.08 -12.14 2.83
CA ALA A 66 -5.47 -12.11 2.41
C ALA A 66 -5.60 -11.15 1.23
N TRP A 67 -6.25 -11.59 0.15
CA TRP A 67 -6.36 -10.83 -1.09
C TRP A 67 -7.67 -11.13 -1.81
N ASP A 68 -8.10 -10.20 -2.65
CA ASP A 68 -9.22 -10.38 -3.58
C ASP A 68 -9.10 -9.35 -4.71
N GLN A 69 -9.93 -9.51 -5.73
CA GLN A 69 -9.97 -8.65 -6.89
C GLN A 69 -11.42 -8.40 -7.33
N LYS A 70 -11.65 -7.27 -7.99
CA LYS A 70 -12.94 -7.04 -8.64
C LYS A 70 -13.04 -7.91 -9.90
N LYS A 71 -14.27 -8.30 -10.26
CA LYS A 71 -14.55 -9.23 -11.39
C LYS A 71 -13.98 -8.82 -12.74
N ASN A 72 -13.77 -7.52 -12.96
CA ASN A 72 -13.19 -6.98 -14.18
C ASN A 72 -11.68 -6.69 -14.06
N HIS A 73 -11.04 -7.17 -12.98
CA HIS A 73 -9.61 -7.06 -12.68
C HIS A 73 -9.05 -5.63 -12.62
N ASP A 74 -9.92 -4.61 -12.66
CA ASP A 74 -9.50 -3.21 -12.55
C ASP A 74 -9.17 -2.79 -11.11
N ARG A 75 -9.33 -3.69 -10.14
CA ARG A 75 -9.04 -3.44 -8.75
C ARG A 75 -8.53 -4.71 -8.10
N ILE A 76 -7.35 -4.65 -7.52
CA ILE A 76 -6.74 -5.73 -6.74
C ILE A 76 -6.29 -5.14 -5.40
N TRP A 77 -6.39 -5.94 -4.34
CA TRP A 77 -5.89 -5.54 -3.03
C TRP A 77 -5.42 -6.75 -2.25
N PHE A 78 -4.53 -6.49 -1.30
CA PHE A 78 -4.13 -7.49 -0.33
C PHE A 78 -3.68 -6.85 0.99
N ASN A 79 -3.77 -7.63 2.06
CA ASN A 79 -3.08 -7.41 3.31
C ASN A 79 -2.16 -8.61 3.55
N MET A 80 -0.89 -8.36 3.84
CA MET A 80 0.11 -9.39 4.07
C MET A 80 0.84 -9.11 5.38
N VAL A 81 1.08 -10.14 6.17
CA VAL A 81 1.81 -10.04 7.44
C VAL A 81 2.81 -11.18 7.50
N ALA A 82 4.05 -10.85 7.85
CA ALA A 82 5.11 -11.80 8.11
C ALA A 82 5.46 -11.81 9.60
N PHE A 83 5.80 -13.00 10.09
CA PHE A 83 6.04 -13.32 11.49
C PHE A 83 7.50 -13.72 11.69
N ASP A 84 8.01 -13.40 12.87
CA ASP A 84 9.27 -13.94 13.35
C ASP A 84 9.07 -15.43 13.69
N GLU A 85 10.00 -16.29 13.26
CA GLU A 85 9.89 -17.74 13.48
C GLU A 85 10.13 -18.14 14.95
N ASP A 86 10.93 -17.36 15.67
CA ASP A 86 11.27 -17.64 17.07
C ASP A 86 10.23 -17.03 18.02
N GLU A 87 9.90 -15.75 17.83
CA GLU A 87 8.99 -15.00 18.70
C GLU A 87 7.51 -15.18 18.31
N LEU A 88 7.22 -15.71 17.12
CA LEU A 88 5.85 -15.93 16.58
C LEU A 88 4.98 -14.67 16.55
N THR A 89 5.62 -13.49 16.48
CA THR A 89 4.96 -12.18 16.45
C THR A 89 5.18 -11.48 15.11
N ALA A 90 4.25 -10.61 14.73
CA ALA A 90 4.31 -9.89 13.47
C ALA A 90 5.54 -8.96 13.44
N VAL A 91 6.41 -9.14 12.45
CA VAL A 91 7.60 -8.29 12.25
C VAL A 91 7.49 -7.42 11.01
N ARG A 92 6.65 -7.80 10.04
CA ARG A 92 6.41 -7.03 8.83
C ARG A 92 4.93 -7.08 8.46
N LYS A 93 4.41 -5.98 7.94
CA LYS A 93 3.04 -5.90 7.43
C LYS A 93 2.96 -4.98 6.21
N TYR A 94 2.06 -5.33 5.32
CA TYR A 94 1.86 -4.68 4.02
C TYR A 94 0.38 -4.56 3.72
N ALA A 95 -0.02 -3.42 3.17
CA ALA A 95 -1.35 -3.22 2.60
C ALA A 95 -1.22 -2.60 1.21
N PHE A 96 -1.96 -3.15 0.28
CA PHE A 96 -1.96 -2.72 -1.11
C PHE A 96 -3.37 -2.60 -1.65
N ASN A 97 -3.61 -1.57 -2.44
CA ASN A 97 -4.82 -1.39 -3.23
C ASN A 97 -4.45 -0.65 -4.52
N THR A 98 -4.87 -1.20 -5.66
CA THR A 98 -4.83 -0.49 -6.95
C THR A 98 -6.24 -0.26 -7.44
N ASN A 99 -6.44 0.85 -8.14
CA ASN A 99 -7.59 1.05 -9.02
C ASN A 99 -7.07 1.43 -10.40
N GLU A 100 -7.40 0.62 -11.41
CA GLU A 100 -7.03 0.81 -12.80
C GLU A 100 -8.21 1.25 -13.66
N THR A 101 -9.40 1.48 -13.08
CA THR A 101 -10.60 1.87 -13.82
C THR A 101 -10.26 3.01 -14.79
N PRO A 102 -10.38 2.78 -16.12
CA PRO A 102 -10.03 3.78 -17.12
C PRO A 102 -10.87 5.04 -16.95
N GLN A 103 -10.29 6.19 -17.28
CA GLN A 103 -11.02 7.44 -17.29
C GLN A 103 -12.18 7.36 -18.32
N GLY A 104 -13.43 7.41 -17.84
CA GLY A 104 -14.59 7.48 -18.71
C GLY A 104 -14.64 8.79 -19.49
N ILE A 105 -15.31 8.78 -20.65
CA ILE A 105 -15.49 9.97 -21.53
C ILE A 105 -16.19 11.13 -20.79
N TYR A 106 -16.88 10.85 -19.68
CA TYR A 106 -17.58 11.82 -18.84
C TYR A 106 -16.97 11.99 -17.43
N ASP A 107 -15.92 11.23 -17.08
CA ASP A 107 -15.31 11.28 -15.75
C ASP A 107 -14.16 12.30 -15.74
N LEU A 108 -14.48 13.48 -15.18
CA LEU A 108 -13.58 14.63 -15.05
C LEU A 108 -12.41 14.43 -14.07
N PHE A 109 -12.22 13.23 -13.51
CA PHE A 109 -11.20 12.95 -12.51
C PHE A 109 -10.47 11.63 -12.81
N PRO A 110 -9.13 11.59 -12.73
CA PRO A 110 -8.39 10.33 -12.79
C PRO A 110 -8.84 9.45 -11.62
N THR A 111 -9.34 8.25 -11.90
CA THR A 111 -9.64 7.26 -10.86
C THR A 111 -8.50 6.28 -10.64
N GLN A 112 -7.51 6.31 -11.53
CA GLN A 112 -6.35 5.44 -11.45
C GLN A 112 -5.47 5.84 -10.28
N ASN A 113 -5.18 4.86 -9.42
CA ASN A 113 -4.37 5.09 -8.25
C ASN A 113 -3.75 3.80 -7.73
N ILE A 114 -2.65 3.96 -7.01
CA ILE A 114 -2.00 2.91 -6.23
C ILE A 114 -1.79 3.46 -4.83
N ARG A 115 -2.11 2.65 -3.83
CA ARG A 115 -1.70 2.88 -2.44
C ARG A 115 -0.99 1.66 -1.90
N PHE A 116 0.18 1.89 -1.32
CA PHE A 116 0.99 0.87 -0.67
C PHE A 116 1.49 1.39 0.67
N ASP A 117 1.08 0.72 1.74
CA ASP A 117 1.53 1.02 3.11
C ASP A 117 2.32 -0.20 3.62
N ALA A 118 3.52 0.02 4.14
CA ALA A 118 4.34 -1.00 4.75
C ALA A 118 4.85 -0.58 6.12
N SER A 119 5.00 -1.53 7.02
CA SER A 119 5.74 -1.34 8.26
C SER A 119 6.54 -2.59 8.58
N MET A 120 7.78 -2.40 8.98
CA MET A 120 8.69 -3.50 9.31
C MET A 120 9.58 -3.15 10.49
N VAL A 121 9.88 -4.17 11.29
CA VAL A 121 11.01 -4.16 12.22
C VAL A 121 12.28 -4.31 11.37
N LEU A 122 13.16 -3.31 11.43
CA LEU A 122 14.48 -3.35 10.79
C LEU A 122 15.38 -4.32 11.54
N SER A 123 16.14 -5.14 10.81
CA SER A 123 17.09 -6.07 11.41
C SER A 123 18.27 -5.33 12.06
N GLU A 124 18.92 -5.98 13.03
CA GLU A 124 20.13 -5.44 13.66
C GLU A 124 21.25 -5.20 12.63
N ASP A 125 21.35 -6.04 11.60
CA ASP A 125 22.32 -5.86 10.52
C ASP A 125 22.13 -4.53 9.79
N VAL A 126 20.88 -4.18 9.45
CA VAL A 126 20.54 -2.93 8.77
C VAL A 126 20.68 -1.73 9.72
N LEU A 127 20.37 -1.88 11.01
CA LEU A 127 20.49 -0.78 11.98
C LEU A 127 21.94 -0.53 12.44
N GLY A 128 22.76 -1.58 12.49
CA GLY A 128 24.13 -1.56 12.98
C GLY A 128 25.17 -1.16 11.93
N GLU A 129 24.79 -1.15 10.65
CA GLU A 129 25.70 -0.80 9.55
C GLU A 129 26.19 0.66 9.68
N PRO A 130 27.52 0.91 9.57
CA PRO A 130 28.09 2.25 9.70
C PRO A 130 27.89 3.10 8.44
N TYR A 131 26.68 3.65 8.27
CA TYR A 131 26.37 4.52 7.13
C TYR A 131 27.15 5.83 7.14
N ASN A 132 27.69 6.20 5.97
CA ASN A 132 28.42 7.45 5.79
C ASN A 132 27.53 8.71 5.92
N THR A 133 26.24 8.59 5.60
CA THR A 133 25.24 9.66 5.67
C THR A 133 23.88 9.11 6.09
N GLU A 134 23.03 9.97 6.65
CA GLU A 134 21.63 9.64 6.93
C GLU A 134 20.85 9.32 5.65
N ASP A 135 21.23 9.91 4.52
CA ASP A 135 20.61 9.64 3.23
C ASP A 135 20.90 8.21 2.76
N ALA A 136 22.15 7.76 2.91
CA ALA A 136 22.53 6.37 2.63
C ALA A 136 21.78 5.39 3.55
N ARG A 137 21.62 5.73 4.83
CA ARG A 137 20.84 4.91 5.77
C ARG A 137 19.38 4.77 5.32
N ARG A 138 18.75 5.87 4.91
CA ARG A 138 17.36 5.86 4.44
C ARG A 138 17.17 5.05 3.16
N ILE A 139 18.14 5.11 2.24
CA ILE A 139 18.13 4.30 1.02
C ILE A 139 18.22 2.82 1.38
N ALA A 140 19.16 2.44 2.26
CA ALA A 140 19.31 1.06 2.72
C ALA A 140 18.06 0.52 3.43
N PHE A 141 17.31 1.37 4.11
CA PHE A 141 16.02 0.98 4.70
C PHE A 141 14.98 0.62 3.62
N ILE A 142 14.95 1.33 2.49
CA ILE A 142 14.05 1.01 1.37
C ILE A 142 14.53 -0.24 0.63
N GLU A 143 15.84 -0.43 0.47
CA GLU A 143 16.41 -1.67 -0.09
C GLU A 143 16.04 -2.88 0.78
N ALA A 144 16.17 -2.76 2.09
CA ALA A 144 15.74 -3.80 3.02
C ALA A 144 14.21 -4.07 2.94
N LEU A 145 13.39 -3.04 2.72
CA LEU A 145 11.96 -3.22 2.47
C LEU A 145 11.70 -4.01 1.19
N ASP A 146 12.41 -3.67 0.11
CA ASP A 146 12.27 -4.31 -1.20
C ASP A 146 12.65 -5.80 -1.13
N ASP A 147 13.78 -6.12 -0.50
CA ASP A 147 14.26 -7.49 -0.31
C ASP A 147 13.30 -8.32 0.56
N ASN A 148 12.82 -7.76 1.68
CA ASN A 148 11.87 -8.45 2.55
C ASN A 148 10.53 -8.67 1.85
N PHE A 149 10.03 -7.68 1.10
CA PHE A 149 8.80 -7.81 0.36
C PHE A 149 8.90 -8.91 -0.71
N ASP A 150 10.03 -9.00 -1.43
CA ASP A 150 10.30 -10.06 -2.40
C ASP A 150 10.26 -11.45 -1.78
N SER A 151 10.93 -11.60 -0.63
CA SER A 151 10.96 -12.87 0.10
C SER A 151 9.57 -13.27 0.59
N ASP A 152 8.85 -12.33 1.22
CA ASP A 152 7.55 -12.61 1.83
C ASP A 152 6.50 -12.98 0.78
N ILE A 153 6.43 -12.24 -0.33
CA ILE A 153 5.45 -12.53 -1.37
C ILE A 153 5.79 -13.81 -2.13
N ALA A 154 7.07 -14.12 -2.33
CA ALA A 154 7.50 -15.37 -2.94
C ALA A 154 7.02 -16.61 -2.16
N ALA A 155 6.89 -16.51 -0.83
CA ALA A 155 6.41 -17.57 0.03
C ALA A 155 4.91 -17.88 -0.14
N VAL A 156 4.12 -16.93 -0.66
CA VAL A 156 2.64 -17.04 -0.71
C VAL A 156 2.02 -16.89 -2.10
N ARG A 157 2.79 -16.44 -3.10
CA ARG A 157 2.28 -16.09 -4.45
C ARG A 157 2.01 -17.25 -5.40
N GLN A 158 2.52 -18.45 -5.13
CA GLN A 158 2.57 -19.55 -6.11
C GLN A 158 1.20 -19.93 -6.70
N ASP A 159 0.11 -19.61 -5.98
CA ASP A 159 -1.25 -19.98 -6.35
C ASP A 159 -2.13 -18.80 -6.82
N SER A 160 -1.55 -17.62 -7.14
CA SER A 160 -2.36 -16.44 -7.48
C SER A 160 -1.74 -15.50 -8.52
N GLU A 161 -2.38 -15.43 -9.70
CA GLU A 161 -2.11 -14.41 -10.71
C GLU A 161 -2.38 -12.98 -10.19
N THR A 162 -3.34 -12.83 -9.27
CA THR A 162 -3.68 -11.53 -8.67
C THR A 162 -2.56 -11.01 -7.76
N LEU A 163 -1.97 -11.89 -6.94
CA LEU A 163 -0.82 -11.54 -6.11
C LEU A 163 0.39 -11.23 -6.98
N GLU A 164 0.62 -11.98 -8.05
CA GLU A 164 1.70 -11.69 -9.00
C GLU A 164 1.53 -10.32 -9.67
N ALA A 165 0.31 -9.96 -10.08
CA ALA A 165 0.05 -8.63 -10.63
C ALA A 165 0.31 -7.50 -9.60
N GLY A 166 -0.14 -7.68 -8.35
CA GLY A 166 0.12 -6.74 -7.27
C GLY A 166 1.60 -6.60 -6.93
N TYR A 167 2.32 -7.74 -6.90
CA TYR A 167 3.76 -7.80 -6.76
C TYR A 167 4.47 -6.96 -7.84
N MET A 168 4.15 -7.20 -9.12
CA MET A 168 4.78 -6.48 -10.23
C MET A 168 4.56 -4.96 -10.14
N LEU A 169 3.35 -4.51 -9.76
CA LEU A 169 3.06 -3.10 -9.56
C LEU A 169 3.90 -2.49 -8.43
N ILE A 170 3.98 -3.17 -7.28
CA ILE A 170 4.79 -2.68 -6.14
C ILE A 170 6.28 -2.68 -6.49
N LYS A 171 6.78 -3.69 -7.20
CA LYS A 171 8.17 -3.71 -7.68
C LYS A 171 8.48 -2.58 -8.62
N GLN A 172 7.57 -2.27 -9.53
CA GLN A 172 7.74 -1.12 -10.41
C GLN A 172 7.84 0.17 -9.60
N VAL A 173 7.00 0.34 -8.56
CA VAL A 173 7.04 1.48 -7.65
C VAL A 173 8.37 1.56 -6.88
N LEU A 174 8.77 0.49 -6.21
CA LEU A 174 10.01 0.46 -5.41
C LEU A 174 11.25 0.68 -6.27
N ASN A 175 11.34 0.02 -7.43
CA ASN A 175 12.43 0.24 -8.39
C ASN A 175 12.48 1.68 -8.90
N THR A 176 11.32 2.31 -9.14
CA THR A 176 11.27 3.73 -9.57
C THR A 176 11.82 4.65 -8.48
N ILE A 177 11.41 4.41 -7.23
CA ILE A 177 11.88 5.17 -6.06
C ILE A 177 13.38 4.98 -5.85
N LEU A 178 13.86 3.73 -5.83
CA LEU A 178 15.28 3.40 -5.66
C LEU A 178 16.12 3.98 -6.81
N HIS A 179 15.66 3.88 -8.06
CA HIS A 179 16.37 4.47 -9.19
C HIS A 179 16.45 6.01 -9.09
N LYS A 180 15.40 6.67 -8.61
CA LYS A 180 15.42 8.12 -8.38
C LYS A 180 16.42 8.51 -7.28
N LEU A 181 16.50 7.71 -6.22
CA LEU A 181 17.43 7.90 -5.11
C LEU A 181 18.87 7.59 -5.51
N ASP A 182 19.12 6.57 -6.32
CA ASP A 182 20.45 6.25 -6.87
C ASP A 182 21.00 7.42 -7.73
N ASN A 183 20.14 7.99 -8.59
CA ASN A 183 20.49 9.17 -9.38
C ASN A 183 20.67 10.44 -8.53
N SER A 184 20.04 10.53 -7.36
CA SER A 184 20.05 11.73 -6.51
C SER A 184 19.84 11.39 -5.03
N PRO A 185 20.88 10.92 -4.32
CA PRO A 185 20.74 10.43 -2.93
C PRO A 185 20.23 11.49 -1.95
N ALA A 186 20.52 12.77 -2.20
CA ALA A 186 20.05 13.89 -1.38
C ALA A 186 18.51 14.00 -1.33
N LEU A 187 17.79 13.40 -2.29
CA LEU A 187 16.32 13.34 -2.25
C LEU A 187 15.81 12.47 -1.10
N ALA A 188 16.63 11.57 -0.54
CA ALA A 188 16.26 10.75 0.62
C ALA A 188 15.85 11.60 1.83
N GLN A 189 16.34 12.84 1.95
CA GLN A 189 15.92 13.78 3.01
C GLN A 189 14.42 14.08 2.96
N ARG A 190 13.83 14.08 1.76
CA ARG A 190 12.39 14.32 1.55
C ARG A 190 11.51 13.16 2.03
N LEU A 191 12.07 11.97 2.22
CA LEU A 191 11.31 10.82 2.71
C LEU A 191 10.77 11.07 4.11
N SER A 192 11.46 11.82 4.97
CA SER A 192 10.97 12.16 6.31
C SER A 192 10.03 13.36 6.35
N ASP A 193 9.99 14.17 5.28
CA ASP A 193 9.14 15.35 5.23
C ASP A 193 7.65 14.95 5.18
N PRO A 194 6.73 15.69 5.82
CA PRO A 194 5.30 15.42 5.72
C PRO A 194 4.77 15.42 4.28
N ALA A 195 5.36 16.25 3.42
CA ALA A 195 5.05 16.31 1.99
C ALA A 195 5.58 15.11 1.18
N GLY A 196 6.51 14.34 1.74
CA GLY A 196 7.16 13.20 1.10
C GLY A 196 8.13 13.56 -0.03
N MET A 197 8.70 12.53 -0.63
CA MET A 197 9.45 12.61 -1.88
C MET A 197 8.53 12.32 -3.07
N GLU A 198 8.58 13.17 -4.08
CA GLU A 198 7.84 12.98 -5.33
C GLU A 198 8.58 12.05 -6.29
N PHE A 199 7.84 11.25 -7.06
CA PHE A 199 8.33 10.42 -8.15
C PHE A 199 7.25 10.25 -9.23
N ASP A 200 7.65 9.83 -10.43
CA ASP A 200 6.72 9.64 -11.56
C ASP A 200 6.54 8.16 -11.83
N HIS A 201 5.30 7.68 -11.77
CA HIS A 201 4.95 6.30 -12.10
C HIS A 201 4.52 6.19 -13.57
N MET A 202 5.06 5.23 -14.29
CA MET A 202 4.89 5.11 -15.75
C MET A 202 3.43 5.10 -16.23
N ASN A 203 2.53 4.47 -15.47
CA ASN A 203 1.14 4.26 -15.86
C ASN A 203 0.11 5.02 -15.02
N PHE A 204 0.53 5.62 -13.90
CA PHE A 204 -0.38 6.20 -12.90
C PHE A 204 -0.01 7.65 -12.54
N ASP A 205 0.85 8.27 -13.35
CA ASP A 205 1.35 9.64 -13.20
C ASP A 205 2.09 9.86 -11.87
N GLU A 206 1.87 11.02 -11.25
CA GLU A 206 2.58 11.49 -10.06
C GLU A 206 2.40 10.53 -8.88
N GLY A 207 3.47 10.34 -8.12
CA GLY A 207 3.52 9.57 -6.89
C GLY A 207 4.25 10.32 -5.78
N LYS A 208 3.83 10.08 -4.55
CA LYS A 208 4.51 10.56 -3.33
C LYS A 208 4.81 9.39 -2.42
N VAL A 209 6.01 9.42 -1.85
CA VAL A 209 6.49 8.45 -0.88
C VAL A 209 6.96 9.14 0.39
N ARG A 210 6.57 8.61 1.55
CA ARG A 210 7.07 9.05 2.86
C ARG A 210 7.54 7.85 3.66
N MET A 211 8.60 8.06 4.43
CA MET A 211 9.18 7.09 5.34
C MET A 211 9.47 7.75 6.69
N THR A 212 9.03 7.12 7.77
CA THR A 212 9.42 7.48 9.13
C THR A 212 10.00 6.27 9.84
N THR A 213 10.82 6.53 10.86
CA THR A 213 11.41 5.48 11.70
C THR A 213 11.22 5.84 13.16
N GLU A 214 10.71 4.90 13.93
CA GLU A 214 10.45 5.03 15.37
C GLU A 214 11.07 3.82 16.09
N GLY A 215 12.19 4.05 16.77
CA GLY A 215 13.02 2.94 17.27
C GLY A 215 13.57 2.13 16.11
N ASP A 216 13.27 0.83 16.10
CA ASP A 216 13.61 -0.11 15.02
C ASP A 216 12.45 -0.36 14.05
N ILE A 217 11.32 0.34 14.20
CA ILE A 217 10.18 0.21 13.29
C ILE A 217 10.26 1.27 12.20
N MET A 218 10.32 0.83 10.95
CA MET A 218 10.16 1.68 9.78
C MET A 218 8.71 1.65 9.31
N LYS A 219 8.15 2.82 9.01
CA LYS A 219 6.85 2.98 8.34
C LYS A 219 7.09 3.60 6.98
N PHE A 220 6.56 2.99 5.94
CA PHE A 220 6.71 3.42 4.55
C PHE A 220 5.33 3.56 3.90
N LYS A 221 5.09 4.66 3.19
CA LYS A 221 3.82 4.92 2.53
C LYS A 221 4.05 5.46 1.13
N VAL A 222 3.32 4.89 0.19
CA VAL A 222 3.27 5.33 -1.20
C VAL A 222 1.84 5.59 -1.61
N LYS A 223 1.62 6.73 -2.26
CA LYS A 223 0.35 7.13 -2.87
C LYS A 223 0.63 7.64 -4.27
N ILE A 224 -0.11 7.14 -5.26
CA ILE A 224 0.08 7.45 -6.69
C ILE A 224 -1.27 7.83 -7.31
N GLY A 225 -1.24 8.70 -8.31
CA GLY A 225 -2.40 9.15 -9.05
C GLY A 225 -3.32 10.00 -8.16
N SER A 226 -4.61 9.65 -8.12
CA SER A 226 -5.60 10.45 -7.37
C SER A 226 -5.36 10.55 -5.86
N TYR A 227 -4.51 9.70 -5.28
CA TYR A 227 -4.10 9.76 -3.88
C TYR A 227 -2.99 10.78 -3.57
N VAL A 228 -2.39 11.43 -4.56
CA VAL A 228 -1.30 12.40 -4.32
C VAL A 228 -1.83 13.75 -3.84
N LYS A 229 -3.04 14.11 -4.22
CA LYS A 229 -3.64 15.38 -3.84
C LYS A 229 -3.74 15.48 -2.31
N ASP A 230 -3.24 16.59 -1.76
CA ASP A 230 -3.25 16.88 -0.32
C ASP A 230 -2.61 15.74 0.52
N PHE A 231 -1.56 15.11 -0.02
CA PHE A 231 -0.89 13.94 0.56
C PHE A 231 -0.56 14.09 2.05
N GLU A 232 0.04 15.21 2.43
CA GLU A 232 0.42 15.58 3.79
C GLU A 232 -0.78 15.78 4.73
N GLU A 233 -1.97 16.06 4.17
CA GLU A 233 -3.18 16.28 4.94
C GLU A 233 -3.91 14.98 5.30
N HIS A 234 -3.55 13.87 4.65
CA HIS A 234 -4.17 12.58 4.88
C HIS A 234 -3.95 12.08 6.32
N PRO A 235 -5.00 11.56 7.01
CA PRO A 235 -4.89 11.13 8.40
C PRO A 235 -3.83 10.06 8.65
N ASP A 236 -3.68 9.12 7.72
CA ASP A 236 -2.68 8.06 7.79
C ASP A 236 -1.25 8.58 7.60
N VAL A 237 -1.08 9.67 6.84
CA VAL A 237 0.23 10.31 6.67
C VAL A 237 0.57 11.15 7.91
N LYS A 238 -0.38 11.93 8.44
CA LYS A 238 -0.17 12.75 9.64
C LYS A 238 0.20 11.95 10.89
N SER A 239 -0.30 10.71 10.99
CA SER A 239 -0.09 9.83 12.14
C SER A 239 1.18 8.97 12.06
N MET A 240 1.99 9.12 11.00
CA MET A 240 3.25 8.38 10.83
C MET A 240 4.33 8.73 11.84
#